data_AF-O08846-F1
#
_entry.id   AF-O08846-F1
#
_cell.length_a   1.000
_cell.length_b   1.000
_cell.length_c   1.000
_cell.angle_alpha   90.00
_cell.angle_beta   90.00
_cell.angle_gamma   90.00
#
_symmetry.space_group_name_H-M   'P 1'
#
loop_
_entity.id
_entity.type
_entity.pdbx_description
1 polymer ?
#
loop_
_entity_poly.entity_id
_entity_poly.type
_entity_poly.pdbx_seq_one_letter_code
_entity_poly.pdbx_strand_id
1 'polypeptide(L)' 'RAKLFRFASENDLPEWKERGTGDVKLLKHKEKRTIRLLMRRDKTLKICANHY' A
#
# COMPACT_ATOMS: atom_id res chain seq x y z
N ARG A 1 6.61 9.53 -3.36
CA ARG A 1 7.07 8.26 -3.94
C ARG A 1 7.67 7.36 -2.88
N ALA A 2 7.31 6.07 -2.86
CA ALA A 2 7.81 5.07 -1.92
C ALA A 2 7.80 3.65 -2.53
N LYS A 3 8.45 2.70 -1.85
CA LYS A 3 8.36 1.27 -2.12
C LYS A 3 7.72 0.57 -0.92
N LEU A 4 6.69 -0.23 -1.19
CA LEU A 4 5.92 -0.99 -0.19
C LEU A 4 6.30 -2.46 -0.24
N PHE A 5 6.51 -3.05 0.92
CA PHE A 5 6.76 -4.48 1.11
C PHE A 5 5.61 -5.12 1.89
N ARG A 6 5.41 -6.43 1.69
CA ARG A 6 4.61 -7.29 2.56
C ARG A 6 5.51 -8.27 3.27
N PHE A 7 5.21 -8.56 4.53
CA PHE A 7 5.84 -9.65 5.25
C PHE A 7 5.11 -10.94 4.90
N ALA A 8 5.83 -11.93 4.37
CA ALA A 8 5.31 -13.24 4.02
C ALA A 8 5.65 -14.23 5.13
N SER A 9 4.90 -14.19 6.23
CA SER A 9 5.10 -15.08 7.39
C SER A 9 4.64 -16.51 7.13
N GLU A 10 3.93 -16.74 6.02
CA GLU A 10 3.42 -18.05 5.61
C GLU A 10 4.49 -18.98 5.01
N ASN A 11 5.69 -18.48 4.69
CA ASN A 11 6.77 -19.31 4.16
C ASN A 11 7.57 -19.95 5.30
N ASP A 12 8.21 -21.09 5.04
CA ASP A 12 9.11 -21.77 5.99
C ASP A 12 10.19 -20.83 6.56
N LEU A 13 10.62 -19.85 5.76
CA LEU A 13 11.48 -18.74 6.15
C LEU A 13 10.72 -17.42 5.95
N PRO A 14 10.31 -16.74 7.04
CA PRO A 14 9.63 -15.45 6.94
C PRO A 14 10.50 -14.40 6.23
N GLU A 15 9.95 -13.76 5.20
CA GLU A 15 10.69 -12.82 4.38
C GLU A 15 9.86 -11.62 3.94
N TRP A 16 10.55 -10.53 3.60
CA TRP A 16 9.94 -9.33 3.03
C TRP A 16 9.86 -9.43 1.51
N LYS A 17 8.65 -9.43 0.95
CA LYS A 17 8.40 -9.42 -0.50
C LYS A 17 7.95 -8.04 -0.98
N GLU A 18 8.43 -7.59 -2.13
CA GLU A 18 7.98 -6.32 -2.71
C GLU A 18 6.48 -6.40 -3.06
N ARG A 19 5.69 -5.45 -2.56
CA ARG A 19 4.26 -5.33 -2.84
C ARG A 19 3.97 -4.29 -3.93
N GLY A 20 4.78 -3.24 -4.05
CA GLY A 20 4.71 -2.30 -5.15
C GLY A 20 5.49 -1.01 -4.91
N THR A 21 5.86 -0.34 -6.00
CA THR A 21 6.54 0.96 -5.99
C THR A 21 5.63 2.01 -6.64
N GLY A 22 5.53 3.19 -6.03
CA GLY A 22 4.75 4.31 -6.58
C GLY A 22 4.39 5.38 -5.55
N ASP A 23 3.34 6.15 -5.82
CA ASP A 23 2.90 7.23 -4.93
C ASP A 23 1.93 6.75 -3.85
N VAL A 24 2.25 7.14 -2.61
CA VAL A 24 1.43 6.94 -1.42
C VAL A 24 0.70 8.24 -1.12
N LYS A 25 -0.61 8.17 -0.87
CA LYS A 25 -1.45 9.30 -0.50
C LYS A 25 -2.21 9.00 0.78
N LEU A 26 -2.27 9.97 1.67
CA LEU A 26 -3.24 10.01 2.76
C LEU A 26 -4.46 10.78 2.28
N LEU A 27 -5.62 10.14 2.28
CA LEU A 27 -6.87 10.73 1.81
C LEU A 27 -7.84 10.84 2.98
N LYS A 28 -8.38 12.03 3.21
CA LYS A 28 -9.41 12.28 4.22
C LYS A 28 -10.79 12.32 3.59
N HIS A 29 -11.72 11.52 4.08
CA HIS A 29 -13.12 11.59 3.70
C HIS A 29 -13.71 12.93 4.20
N LYS A 30 -14.38 13.68 3.32
CA LYS A 30 -14.86 15.04 3.63
C LYS A 30 -15.91 15.04 4.75
N GLU A 31 -16.89 14.14 4.67
CA GLU A 31 -18.00 14.05 5.62
C GLU A 31 -17.64 13.22 6.86
N LYS A 32 -17.31 11.93 6.68
CA LYS A 32 -16.96 10.99 7.76
C LYS A 32 -15.66 11.32 8.51
N ARG A 33 -14.85 12.26 8.01
CA ARG A 33 -13.54 12.67 8.55
C ARG A 33 -12.51 11.56 8.74
N THR A 34 -12.79 10.33 8.33
CA THR A 34 -11.84 9.21 8.35
C THR A 34 -10.71 9.45 7.37
N ILE A 35 -9.51 9.00 7.74
CA ILE A 35 -8.32 9.05 6.89
C ILE A 35 -8.09 7.63 6.38
N ARG A 36 -7.54 7.48 5.18
CA ARG A 36 -7.08 6.20 4.65
C ARG A 36 -5.74 6.36 3.93
N LEU A 37 -4.94 5.31 3.98
CA LEU A 37 -3.74 5.17 3.15
C LEU A 37 -4.13 4.53 1.82
N LEU A 38 -3.79 5.18 0.71
CA LEU A 38 -3.93 4.66 -0.64
C LEU A 38 -2.59 4.70 -1.37
N MET A 39 -2.19 3.59 -1.98
CA MET A 39 -1.00 3.51 -2.82
C MET A 39 -1.31 2.76 -4.12
N ARG A 40 -0.78 3.26 -5.24
CA ARG A 40 -0.87 2.64 -6.57
C ARG A 40 0.53 2.42 -7.15
N ARG A 41 0.68 1.35 -7.94
CA ARG A 41 1.93 1.01 -8.63
C ARG A 41 2.20 1.92 -9.83
N ASP A 42 3.46 2.24 -10.06
CA ASP A 42 3.92 2.92 -11.27
C ASP A 42 3.50 2.14 -12.54
N LYS A 43 3.24 2.87 -13.63
CA LYS A 43 2.81 2.38 -14.97
C LYS A 43 1.44 1.68 -15.02
N THR A 44 1.20 0.71 -14.14
CA THR A 44 -0.02 -0.12 -14.15
C THR A 44 -1.20 0.52 -13.40
N LEU A 45 -0.94 1.46 -12.51
CA LEU A 45 -1.92 2.13 -11.66
C LEU A 45 -2.76 1.19 -10.77
N LYS A 46 -2.37 -0.09 -10.66
CA LYS A 46 -3.01 -1.08 -9.78
C LYS A 46 -2.80 -0.69 -8.32
N ILE A 47 -3.84 -0.86 -7.49
CA ILE A 47 -3.78 -0.58 -6.06
C ILE A 47 -2.88 -1.62 -5.38
N CYS A 48 -1.91 -1.16 -4.59
CA CYS A 48 -1.06 -2.03 -3.77
C CYS A 48 -1.27 -1.85 -2.27
N ALA A 49 -1.93 -0.77 -1.82
CA ALA A 49 -2.47 -0.62 -0.47
C ALA A 49 -3.71 0.28 -0.45
N ASN A 50 -4.72 -0.10 0.35
CA ASN A 50 -5.93 0.68 0.62
C ASN A 50 -6.49 0.27 1.99
N HIS A 51 -6.18 1.03 3.04
CA HIS A 51 -6.58 0.71 4.42
C HIS A 51 -6.97 1.99 5.15
N TYR A 52 -8.00 1.93 6.01
CA TYR A 52 -8.46 3.03 6.87
C TYR A 52 -7.56 3.17 8.10
#